data_AF-A0AAU9XE51-F1
#
_entry.id   AF-A0AAU9XE51-F1
#
_cell.length_a   1.000
_cell.length_b   1.000
_cell.length_c   1.000
_cell.angle_alpha   90.00
_cell.angle_beta   90.00
_cell.angle_gamma   90.00
#
_symmetry.space_group_name_H-M   'P 1'
#
loop_
_entity.id
_entity.type
_entity.pdbx_description
1 polymer ?
#
loop_
_entity_poly.entity_id
_entity_poly.type
_entity_poly.pdbx_seq_one_letter_code
_entity_poly.pdbx_strand_id
1 'polypeptide(L)'
;NASKRALTGFGKMLWHTIRKKPWRYDGYGCYCGFGGKGDPVDDLDRCCFHHDNCYHDIQKSEICPFEAGVYVMPYTTEENKPTKCKPASYYRGYGECRSALCECDAVATECFKRSDFNEKYKKYSRNKC
;
A
#
# COMPACT_ATOMS: atom_id res chain seq x y z
N ASN A 1 -2.07 18.15 -5.44
CA ASN A 1 -3.07 17.34 -4.71
C ASN A 1 -2.92 15.89 -5.15
N ALA A 2 -2.05 15.12 -4.49
CA ALA A 2 -1.69 13.75 -4.87
C ALA A 2 -1.89 12.84 -3.65
N SER A 3 -2.49 11.66 -3.84
CA SER A 3 -2.72 10.70 -2.76
C SER A 3 -1.38 10.23 -2.17
N LYS A 4 -1.31 10.24 -0.83
CA LYS A 4 -0.16 9.83 -0.03
C LYS A 4 0.01 8.30 -0.08
N ARG A 5 0.45 7.76 -1.21
CA ARG A 5 1.02 6.41 -1.30
C ARG A 5 2.33 6.56 -2.06
N ALA A 6 3.30 5.67 -1.86
CA ALA A 6 4.43 5.52 -2.77
C ALA A 6 3.91 5.07 -4.15
N LEU A 7 3.29 6.02 -4.88
CA LEU A 7 2.41 5.78 -6.02
C LEU A 7 3.15 5.07 -7.15
N THR A 8 4.45 5.30 -7.25
CA THR A 8 5.29 4.70 -8.28
C THR A 8 5.64 3.25 -7.94
N GLY A 9 6.08 2.95 -6.72
CA GLY A 9 6.41 1.59 -6.27
C GLY A 9 5.18 0.69 -6.23
N PHE A 10 4.20 1.06 -5.41
CA PHE A 10 2.98 0.26 -5.24
C PHE A 10 2.20 0.15 -6.55
N GLY A 11 2.10 1.24 -7.31
CA GLY A 11 1.43 1.25 -8.61
C GLY A 11 2.08 0.32 -9.63
N LYS A 12 3.42 0.27 -9.69
CA LYS A 12 4.15 -0.70 -10.52
C LYS A 12 3.86 -2.12 -10.06
N MET A 13 3.89 -2.37 -8.75
CA MET A 13 3.64 -3.69 -8.18
C MET A 13 2.23 -4.22 -8.53
N LEU A 14 1.19 -3.40 -8.37
CA LEU A 14 -0.19 -3.73 -8.76
C LEU A 14 -0.30 -4.01 -10.27
N TRP A 15 0.35 -3.19 -11.10
CA TRP A 15 0.32 -3.36 -12.55
C TRP A 15 0.96 -4.68 -12.99
N HIS A 16 2.17 -4.97 -12.50
CA HIS A 16 2.90 -6.17 -12.90
C HIS A 16 2.28 -7.46 -12.35
N THR A 17 1.66 -7.41 -11.17
CA THR A 17 1.10 -8.59 -10.49
C THR A 17 -0.34 -8.91 -10.89
N ILE A 18 -1.23 -7.92 -10.95
CA ILE A 18 -2.68 -8.15 -11.19
C ILE A 18 -3.26 -7.32 -12.33
N ARG A 19 -2.43 -6.57 -13.08
CA ARG A 19 -2.84 -5.69 -14.20
C ARG A 19 -3.91 -4.67 -13.80
N LYS A 20 -3.86 -4.21 -12.55
CA LYS A 20 -4.72 -3.13 -12.03
C LYS A 20 -3.91 -1.88 -11.77
N LYS A 21 -4.58 -0.74 -11.91
CA LYS A 21 -4.00 0.58 -11.70
C LYS A 21 -4.42 1.09 -10.32
N PRO A 22 -3.56 1.80 -9.57
CA PRO A 22 -3.82 2.14 -8.17
C PRO A 22 -5.10 2.95 -7.94
N TRP A 23 -5.44 3.87 -8.85
CA TRP A 23 -6.67 4.69 -8.76
C TRP A 23 -7.98 3.89 -8.82
N ARG A 24 -7.93 2.63 -9.28
CA ARG A 24 -9.10 1.73 -9.22
C ARG A 24 -9.57 1.56 -7.77
N TYR A 25 -8.65 1.52 -6.82
CA TYR A 25 -8.92 1.28 -5.41
C TYR A 25 -9.10 2.57 -4.59
N ASP A 26 -8.78 3.73 -5.16
CA ASP A 26 -8.86 5.00 -4.43
C ASP A 26 -10.31 5.41 -4.11
N GLY A 27 -10.62 5.73 -2.86
CA GLY A 27 -11.98 5.98 -2.39
C GLY A 27 -12.86 4.73 -2.37
N TYR A 28 -12.26 3.54 -2.27
CA TYR A 28 -13.00 2.30 -2.05
C TYR A 28 -13.18 2.07 -0.54
N GLY A 29 -14.40 1.73 -0.12
CA GLY A 29 -14.70 1.41 1.28
C GLY A 29 -14.30 2.50 2.28
N CYS A 30 -13.98 2.06 3.50
CA CYS A 30 -13.62 2.89 4.64
C CYS A 30 -12.12 3.15 4.77
N TYR A 31 -11.26 2.40 4.07
CA TYR A 31 -9.80 2.46 4.23
C TYR A 31 -9.04 2.66 2.92
N CYS A 32 -9.52 2.18 1.78
CA CYS A 32 -8.77 2.39 0.53
C CYS A 32 -8.83 3.85 0.06
N GLY A 33 -7.82 4.66 0.42
CA GLY A 33 -7.71 6.06 0.08
C GLY A 33 -6.93 6.83 1.15
N PHE A 34 -7.27 8.11 1.35
CA PHE A 34 -6.68 8.92 2.42
C PHE A 34 -7.38 8.65 3.76
N GLY A 35 -6.61 8.20 4.75
CA GLY A 35 -7.09 7.88 6.09
C GLY A 35 -8.09 6.72 6.11
N GLY A 36 -8.64 6.45 7.29
CA GLY A 36 -9.63 5.41 7.48
C GLY A 36 -10.11 5.37 8.91
N LYS A 37 -11.33 4.85 9.11
CA LYS A 37 -11.97 4.70 10.42
C LYS A 37 -13.08 3.66 10.31
N GLY A 38 -13.61 3.23 11.45
CA GLY A 38 -14.70 2.27 11.52
C GLY A 38 -14.26 0.86 11.10
N ASP A 39 -15.22 0.05 10.65
CA ASP A 39 -14.94 -1.32 10.24
C ASP A 39 -14.78 -1.43 8.72
N PRO A 40 -13.84 -2.24 8.21
CA PRO A 40 -13.74 -2.51 6.78
C PRO A 40 -15.02 -3.14 6.22
N VAL A 41 -15.48 -2.66 5.07
CA VAL A 41 -16.79 -3.07 4.50
C VAL A 41 -16.75 -4.40 3.75
N ASP A 42 -15.57 -4.87 3.36
CA ASP A 42 -15.29 -6.18 2.77
C ASP A 42 -13.80 -6.54 2.85
N ASP A 43 -13.41 -7.66 2.22
CA ASP A 43 -12.03 -8.15 2.24
C ASP A 43 -11.06 -7.24 1.50
N LEU A 44 -11.49 -6.56 0.44
CA LEU A 44 -10.63 -5.61 -0.29
C LEU A 44 -10.35 -4.37 0.57
N ASP A 45 -11.36 -3.85 1.26
CA ASP A 45 -11.21 -2.75 2.20
C ASP A 45 -10.36 -3.16 3.42
N ARG A 46 -10.47 -4.42 3.86
CA ARG A 46 -9.62 -5.00 4.92
C ARG A 46 -8.16 -5.05 4.51
N CYS A 47 -7.86 -5.35 3.23
CA CYS A 47 -6.48 -5.25 2.73
C CYS A 47 -5.93 -3.83 2.89
N CYS A 48 -6.73 -2.80 2.63
CA CYS A 48 -6.34 -1.40 2.81
C CYS A 48 -6.15 -1.03 4.28
N PHE A 49 -7.02 -1.52 5.18
CA PHE A 49 -6.84 -1.36 6.63
C PHE A 49 -5.48 -1.89 7.10
N HIS A 50 -5.12 -3.11 6.70
CA HIS A 50 -3.82 -3.69 7.06
C HIS A 50 -2.65 -2.94 6.41
N HIS A 51 -2.81 -2.46 5.17
CA HIS A 51 -1.81 -1.66 4.49
C HIS A 51 -1.52 -0.34 5.22
N ASP A 52 -2.58 0.38 5.62
CA ASP A 52 -2.46 1.63 6.38
C ASP A 52 -1.79 1.39 7.74
N ASN A 53 -2.14 0.30 8.44
CA ASN A 53 -1.49 -0.08 9.70
C ASN A 53 0.00 -0.39 9.51
N CYS A 54 0.35 -1.12 8.44
CA CYS A 54 1.74 -1.43 8.11
C CYS A 54 2.57 -0.15 7.88
N TYR A 55 2.00 0.83 7.16
CA TYR A 55 2.65 2.14 6.98
C TYR A 55 2.77 2.91 8.30
N HIS A 56 1.74 2.89 9.14
CA HIS A 56 1.76 3.53 10.46
C HIS A 56 2.83 2.95 11.38
N ASP A 57 2.99 1.62 11.38
CA ASP A 57 4.03 0.95 12.17
C ASP A 57 5.43 1.32 11.67
N ILE A 58 5.62 1.44 10.35
CA ILE A 58 6.87 1.96 9.77
C ILE A 58 7.11 3.40 10.22
N GLN A 59 6.09 4.27 10.16
CA GLN A 59 6.22 5.67 10.60
C GLN A 59 6.64 5.74 12.08
N LYS A 60 6.01 4.94 12.95
CA LYS A 60 6.33 4.86 14.38
C LYS A 60 7.71 4.31 14.70
N SER A 61 8.22 3.41 13.85
CA SER A 61 9.55 2.82 14.06
C SER A 61 10.70 3.80 13.78
N GLU A 62 10.41 4.96 13.17
CA GLU A 62 11.38 6.00 12.82
C GLU A 62 12.55 5.51 11.93
N ILE A 63 12.42 4.34 11.29
CA ILE A 63 13.43 3.79 10.35
C ILE A 63 13.50 4.59 9.04
N CYS A 64 12.49 5.40 8.75
CA CYS A 64 12.41 6.25 7.58
C CYS A 64 12.95 7.66 7.89
N PRO A 65 13.52 8.37 6.89
CA PRO A 65 14.22 9.65 7.10
C PRO A 65 13.35 10.81 7.60
N PHE A 66 12.04 10.76 7.33
CA PHE A 66 11.07 11.79 7.69
C PHE A 66 9.67 11.17 7.63
N GLU A 67 8.67 11.82 8.25
CA GLU A 67 7.29 11.30 8.40
C GLU A 67 6.65 10.93 7.05
N ALA A 68 6.83 11.76 6.03
CA ALA A 68 6.33 11.49 4.68
C ALA A 68 7.16 10.45 3.90
N GLY A 69 8.23 9.91 4.50
CA GLY A 69 9.14 8.94 3.88
C GLY A 69 8.41 7.69 3.40
N VAL A 70 7.43 7.22 4.16
CA VAL A 70 6.59 6.06 3.78
C VAL A 70 5.84 6.23 2.46
N TYR A 71 5.65 7.47 2.00
CA TYR A 71 4.94 7.77 0.76
C TYR A 71 5.85 8.09 -0.42
N VAL A 72 7.15 8.29 -0.20
CA VAL A 72 8.05 8.77 -1.26
C VAL A 72 9.33 7.95 -1.39
N MET A 73 9.66 7.14 -0.38
CA MET A 73 10.87 6.34 -0.39
C MET A 73 10.81 5.27 -1.48
N PRO A 74 11.74 5.28 -2.45
CA PRO A 74 11.73 4.29 -3.50
C PRO A 74 12.28 2.96 -2.97
N TYR A 75 11.71 1.86 -3.45
CA TYR A 75 12.21 0.52 -3.20
C TYR A 75 12.29 -0.26 -4.52
N THR A 76 12.89 -1.44 -4.47
CA THR A 76 13.11 -2.30 -5.64
C THR A 76 12.72 -3.73 -5.31
N THR A 77 12.15 -4.40 -6.30
CA THR A 77 11.80 -5.83 -6.23
C THR A 77 12.82 -6.66 -6.98
N GLU A 78 12.81 -7.97 -6.72
CA GLU A 78 13.61 -8.93 -7.47
C GLU A 78 13.19 -8.98 -8.93
N GLU A 79 14.16 -9.25 -9.80
CA GLU A 79 13.91 -9.33 -11.24
C GLU A 79 12.86 -10.39 -11.55
N ASN A 80 11.87 -10.03 -12.39
CA ASN A 80 10.73 -10.87 -12.77
C ASN A 80 9.87 -11.38 -11.59
N LYS A 81 10.01 -10.81 -10.38
CA LYS A 81 9.25 -11.20 -9.18
C LYS A 81 8.67 -9.94 -8.52
N PRO A 82 7.53 -9.42 -9.03
CA PRO A 82 7.04 -8.09 -8.67
C PRO A 82 6.64 -7.93 -7.20
N THR A 83 6.41 -9.01 -6.45
CA THR A 83 6.08 -8.99 -5.01
C THR A 83 7.22 -9.51 -4.12
N LYS A 84 8.41 -9.78 -4.68
CA LYS A 84 9.58 -10.17 -3.88
C LYS A 84 10.50 -8.98 -3.71
N CYS A 85 10.67 -8.49 -2.49
CA CYS A 85 11.43 -7.29 -2.21
C CYS A 85 12.94 -7.53 -2.14
N LYS A 86 13.73 -6.52 -2.55
CA LYS A 86 15.16 -6.50 -2.25
C LYS A 86 15.37 -6.29 -0.75
N PRO A 87 16.31 -7.01 -0.11
CA PRO A 87 16.55 -6.88 1.33
C PRO A 87 17.13 -5.51 1.69
N ALA A 88 17.05 -5.13 2.97
CA ALA A 88 17.57 -3.85 3.46
C ALA A 88 19.04 -3.60 3.07
N SER A 89 19.89 -4.64 3.09
CA SER A 89 21.31 -4.59 2.73
C SER A 89 21.59 -4.22 1.26
N TYR A 90 20.59 -4.31 0.38
CA TYR A 90 20.72 -3.90 -1.02
C TYR A 90 20.85 -2.38 -1.17
N TYR A 91 20.29 -1.61 -0.24
CA TYR A 91 20.20 -0.16 -0.35
C TYR A 91 21.36 0.53 0.36
N ARG A 92 21.90 1.59 -0.26
CA ARG A 92 22.95 2.43 0.35
C ARG A 92 22.43 3.38 1.45
N GLY A 93 21.12 3.45 1.68
CA GLY A 93 20.54 4.34 2.70
C GLY A 93 19.06 4.06 2.95
N TYR A 94 18.67 4.13 4.22
CA TYR A 94 17.32 3.82 4.72
C TYR A 94 16.82 2.45 4.24
N GLY A 95 17.72 1.45 4.21
CA GLY A 95 17.43 0.13 3.66
C GLY A 95 16.30 -0.58 4.39
N GLU A 96 16.23 -0.44 5.71
CA GLU A 96 15.15 -1.00 6.53
C GLU A 96 13.80 -0.39 6.14
N CYS A 97 13.69 0.95 6.09
CA CYS A 97 12.49 1.65 5.60
C CYS A 97 12.08 1.17 4.20
N ARG A 98 13.01 1.15 3.25
CA ARG A 98 12.72 0.76 1.86
C ARG A 98 12.27 -0.69 1.74
N SER A 99 12.93 -1.60 2.45
CA SER A 99 12.56 -3.01 2.48
C SER A 99 11.19 -3.20 3.11
N ALA A 100 10.92 -2.57 4.26
CA ALA A 100 9.65 -2.68 4.97
C ALA A 100 8.47 -2.13 4.14
N LEU A 101 8.65 -0.97 3.48
CA LEU A 101 7.62 -0.40 2.60
C LEU A 101 7.29 -1.32 1.43
N CYS A 102 8.32 -1.91 0.82
CA CYS A 102 8.12 -2.89 -0.24
C CYS A 102 7.29 -4.08 0.24
N GLU A 103 7.58 -4.60 1.43
CA GLU A 103 6.86 -5.75 1.99
C GLU A 103 5.40 -5.40 2.31
N CYS A 104 5.12 -4.21 2.87
CA CYS A 104 3.74 -3.72 3.06
C CYS A 104 2.97 -3.70 1.72
N ASP A 105 3.59 -3.16 0.67
CA ASP A 105 2.98 -3.07 -0.66
C ASP A 105 2.80 -4.45 -1.32
N ALA A 106 3.74 -5.39 -1.07
CA ALA A 106 3.68 -6.76 -1.56
C ALA A 106 2.53 -7.54 -0.92
N VAL A 107 2.41 -7.46 0.40
CA VAL A 107 1.29 -8.06 1.14
C VAL A 107 -0.04 -7.48 0.69
N ALA A 108 -0.14 -6.15 0.56
CA ALA A 108 -1.36 -5.50 0.05
C ALA A 108 -1.70 -5.95 -1.37
N THR A 109 -0.70 -6.07 -2.25
CA THR A 109 -0.91 -6.53 -3.64
C THR A 109 -1.41 -7.97 -3.70
N GLU A 110 -0.82 -8.89 -2.93
CA GLU A 110 -1.27 -10.28 -2.87
C GLU A 110 -2.65 -10.40 -2.23
N CYS A 111 -2.98 -9.52 -1.28
CA CYS A 111 -4.32 -9.42 -0.71
C CYS A 111 -5.33 -8.96 -1.77
N PHE A 112 -5.05 -7.86 -2.49
CA PHE A 112 -5.91 -7.36 -3.57
C PHE A 112 -6.11 -8.37 -4.71
N LYS A 113 -5.14 -9.26 -4.94
CA LYS A 113 -5.23 -10.34 -5.93
C LYS A 113 -6.28 -11.38 -5.56
N ARG A 114 -6.53 -11.58 -4.26
CA ARG A 114 -7.45 -12.59 -3.71
C ARG A 114 -8.83 -12.02 -3.36
N SER A 115 -8.96 -10.70 -3.31
CA SER A 115 -10.20 -10.02 -2.98
C SER A 115 -10.95 -9.58 -4.23
N ASP A 116 -12.27 -9.66 -4.17
CA ASP A 116 -13.15 -9.16 -5.22
C ASP A 116 -13.32 -7.64 -5.12
N PHE A 117 -13.53 -7.00 -6.27
CA PHE A 117 -13.87 -5.58 -6.34
C PHE A 117 -15.38 -5.41 -6.45
N ASN A 118 -15.99 -4.80 -5.43
CA ASN A 118 -17.42 -4.50 -5.43
C ASN A 118 -17.68 -3.03 -5.77
N GLU A 119 -18.28 -2.78 -6.94
CA GLU A 119 -18.59 -1.42 -7.41
C GLU A 119 -19.45 -0.61 -6.42
N LYS A 120 -20.28 -1.27 -5.59
CA LYS A 120 -21.07 -0.63 -4.52
C LYS A 120 -20.22 0.15 -3.52
N TYR A 121 -18.98 -0.29 -3.29
CA TYR A 121 -18.06 0.33 -2.34
C TYR A 121 -17.08 1.29 -2.99
N LYS A 122 -17.17 1.54 -4.31
CA LYS A 122 -16.43 2.62 -4.95
C LYS A 122 -17.08 3.97 -4.61
N LYS A 123 -16.25 4.96 -4.25
CA LYS A 123 -16.71 6.28 -3.74
C LYS A 123 -17.63 6.12 -2.52
N TYR A 124 -17.32 5.16 -1.65
CA TYR A 124 -18.14 4.86 -0.49
C TYR A 124 -18.18 6.05 0.49
N SER A 125 -19.37 6.30 1.06
CA SER A 125 -19.57 7.42 1.98
C SER A 125 -18.86 7.13 3.31
N ARG A 126 -17.88 7.98 3.66
CA ARG A 126 -17.10 7.86 4.91
C ARG A 126 -17.89 8.12 6.19
N ASN A 127 -19.16 8.55 6.09
CA ASN A 127 -20.07 8.64 7.23
C ASN A 127 -20.73 7.30 7.59
N LYS A 128 -20.62 6.30 6.71
CA LYS A 128 -21.01 4.91 6.97
C LYS A 128 -19.87 4.08 7.57
N CYS A 129 -18.76 4.78 7.81
CA CYS A 129 -17.63 4.44 8.64
C CYS A 129 -17.70 5.40 9.86
#